data_AF-A0A5C6BWY8-F1
#
_entry.id   AF-A0A5C6BWY8-F1
#
_cell.length_a   1.000
_cell.length_b   1.000
_cell.length_c   1.000
_cell.angle_alpha   90.00
_cell.angle_beta   90.00
_cell.angle_gamma   90.00
#
_symmetry.space_group_name_H-M   'P 1'
#
loop_
_entity.id
_entity.type
_entity.pdbx_description
1 polymer ?
#
loop_
_entity_poly.entity_id
_entity_poly.type
_entity_poly.pdbx_seq_one_letter_code
_entity_poly.pdbx_strand_id
1 'polypeptide(L)'
;MTIEDTWGSDITTAAIAHLAHSTPESFRFTSTDFNSYNTISNALGAPQRESGFMSTNDEPGLGVQPRLDVLGKVVWEVSRHGHRVEPAPSHRSARQTNAHCESELTSVADGNRSHANY
;
A
#
# COMPACT_ATOMS: atom_id res chain seq x y z
N MET A 1 2.98 -12.54 20.09
CA MET A 1 1.83 -11.63 20.01
C MET A 1 0.93 -12.07 18.87
N THR A 2 -0.39 -12.03 19.07
CA THR A 2 -1.37 -12.12 17.98
C THR A 2 -1.56 -10.73 17.41
N ILE A 3 -1.38 -10.57 16.09
CA ILE A 3 -1.56 -9.30 15.40
C ILE A 3 -2.85 -9.40 14.59
N GLU A 4 -3.88 -8.70 15.07
CA GLU A 4 -5.22 -8.73 14.50
C GLU A 4 -5.99 -7.44 14.84
N ASP A 5 -7.22 -7.36 14.36
CA ASP A 5 -8.22 -6.33 14.69
C ASP A 5 -9.51 -7.05 15.13
N THR A 6 -10.47 -6.30 15.63
CA THR A 6 -11.81 -6.76 16.02
C THR A 6 -12.54 -7.48 14.88
N TRP A 7 -12.39 -7.02 13.65
CA TRP A 7 -12.78 -7.63 12.38
C TRP A 7 -12.12 -6.86 11.24
N GLY A 8 -12.45 -7.14 9.97
CA GLY A 8 -11.94 -6.31 8.88
C GLY A 8 -12.36 -6.74 7.49
N SER A 9 -11.82 -6.00 6.52
CA SER A 9 -11.83 -6.32 5.08
C SER A 9 -10.43 -5.98 4.52
N ASP A 10 -10.31 -5.79 3.22
CA ASP A 10 -9.03 -5.65 2.49
C ASP A 10 -8.08 -4.60 3.09
N ILE A 11 -8.59 -3.42 3.43
CA ILE A 11 -7.78 -2.32 4.00
C ILE A 11 -7.24 -2.69 5.39
N THR A 12 -8.07 -3.31 6.24
CA THR A 12 -7.66 -3.76 7.58
C THR A 12 -6.64 -4.89 7.48
N THR A 13 -6.87 -5.86 6.58
CA THR A 13 -5.92 -6.96 6.35
C THR A 13 -4.57 -6.44 5.86
N ALA A 14 -4.53 -5.42 5.01
CA ALA A 14 -3.29 -4.77 4.62
C ALA A 14 -2.54 -4.16 5.82
N ALA A 15 -3.24 -3.45 6.71
CA ALA A 15 -2.64 -2.89 7.92
C ALA A 15 -2.08 -3.99 8.86
N ILE A 16 -2.83 -5.08 9.05
CA ILE A 16 -2.39 -6.25 9.82
C ILE A 16 -1.12 -6.85 9.22
N ALA A 17 -1.09 -7.06 7.90
CA ALA A 17 0.06 -7.65 7.22
C ALA A 17 1.31 -6.76 7.33
N HIS A 18 1.18 -5.44 7.15
CA HIS A 18 2.27 -4.49 7.35
C HIS A 18 2.84 -4.54 8.77
N LEU A 19 1.98 -4.51 9.80
CA LEU A 19 2.42 -4.63 11.19
C LEU A 19 3.08 -5.99 11.45
N ALA A 20 2.51 -7.07 10.91
CA ALA A 20 3.07 -8.40 11.00
C ALA A 20 4.45 -8.51 10.34
N HIS A 21 4.70 -7.88 9.19
CA HIS A 21 6.02 -7.89 8.55
C HIS A 21 7.06 -7.03 9.27
N SER A 22 6.61 -5.96 9.94
CA SER A 22 7.50 -5.14 10.79
C SER A 22 7.79 -5.75 12.17
N THR A 23 7.16 -6.88 12.51
CA THR A 23 7.35 -7.56 13.80
C THR A 23 8.27 -8.78 13.63
N PRO A 24 9.39 -8.88 14.39
CA PRO A 24 10.24 -10.06 14.34
C PRO A 24 9.47 -11.35 14.62
N GLU A 25 9.82 -12.43 13.92
CA GLU A 25 9.07 -13.69 13.95
C GLU A 25 8.97 -14.28 15.37
N SER A 26 10.02 -14.15 16.18
CA SER A 26 10.03 -14.59 17.59
C SER A 26 8.97 -13.92 18.46
N PHE A 27 8.43 -12.76 18.04
CA PHE A 27 7.36 -12.04 18.73
C PHE A 27 6.02 -12.11 18.00
N ARG A 28 5.95 -12.73 16.82
CA ARG A 28 4.76 -12.86 15.99
C ARG A 28 4.22 -14.28 16.08
N PHE A 29 3.26 -14.49 16.99
CA PHE A 29 2.67 -15.81 17.21
C PHE A 29 1.71 -16.17 16.07
N THR A 30 0.79 -15.26 15.75
CA THR A 30 -0.18 -15.42 14.66
C THR A 30 -0.60 -14.05 14.11
N SER A 31 -1.15 -14.08 12.89
CA SER A 31 -1.89 -12.99 12.25
C SER A 31 -3.01 -13.59 11.39
N THR A 32 -4.08 -12.83 11.14
CA THR A 32 -5.26 -13.34 10.42
C THR A 32 -5.65 -12.45 9.24
N ASP A 33 -6.15 -13.06 8.18
CA ASP A 33 -6.61 -12.46 6.93
C ASP A 33 -8.13 -12.29 6.91
N PHE A 34 -8.68 -11.29 7.60
CA PHE A 34 -10.15 -11.10 7.68
C PHE A 34 -10.85 -10.95 6.33
N ASN A 35 -10.17 -10.44 5.30
CA ASN A 35 -10.78 -10.31 3.98
C ASN A 35 -11.21 -11.65 3.37
N SER A 36 -10.58 -12.79 3.71
CA SER A 36 -10.99 -14.11 3.21
C SER A 36 -12.28 -14.65 3.86
N TYR A 37 -12.73 -14.04 4.95
CA TYR A 37 -13.98 -14.38 5.64
C TYR A 37 -15.19 -13.65 5.04
N ASN A 38 -14.95 -12.65 4.18
CA ASN A 38 -15.98 -11.84 3.56
C ASN A 38 -16.23 -12.28 2.12
N THR A 39 -17.45 -12.07 1.61
CA THR A 39 -17.79 -12.30 0.21
C THR A 39 -17.57 -11.08 -0.68
N ILE A 40 -17.29 -9.92 -0.09
CA ILE A 40 -17.12 -8.64 -0.78
C ILE A 40 -15.71 -8.11 -0.48
N SER A 41 -14.96 -7.84 -1.54
CA SER A 41 -13.69 -7.11 -1.49
C SER A 41 -13.94 -5.61 -1.67
N ASN A 42 -13.40 -4.79 -0.75
CA ASN A 42 -13.55 -3.33 -0.73
C ASN A 42 -12.28 -2.58 -1.18
N ALA A 43 -11.18 -3.27 -1.48
CA ALA A 43 -9.99 -2.67 -2.07
C ALA A 43 -9.24 -3.64 -2.99
N LEU A 44 -8.54 -3.10 -3.98
CA LEU A 44 -7.58 -3.84 -4.81
C LEU A 44 -6.21 -3.87 -4.12
N GLY A 45 -5.40 -4.89 -4.42
CA GLY A 45 -4.02 -5.00 -3.95
C GLY A 45 -3.84 -5.51 -2.51
N ALA A 46 -4.92 -5.87 -1.82
CA ALA A 46 -4.83 -6.37 -0.46
C ALA A 46 -4.17 -7.77 -0.38
N PRO A 47 -3.46 -8.06 0.73
CA PRO A 47 -2.88 -9.37 0.98
C PRO A 47 -3.92 -10.48 0.81
N GLN A 48 -3.50 -11.57 0.17
CA GLN A 48 -4.29 -12.78 0.04
C GLN A 48 -3.58 -13.91 0.77
N ARG A 49 -4.35 -14.78 1.40
CA ARG A 49 -3.79 -15.96 2.05
C ARG A 49 -3.45 -17.01 1.02
N GLU A 50 -2.18 -17.39 0.98
CA GLU A 50 -1.63 -18.44 0.17
C GLU A 50 -0.93 -19.45 1.08
N SER A 51 -1.44 -20.70 1.09
CA SER A 51 -0.90 -21.78 1.92
C SER A 51 -0.73 -21.45 3.42
N GLY A 52 -1.62 -20.62 3.97
CA GLY A 52 -1.58 -20.22 5.38
C GLY A 52 -0.72 -18.98 5.69
N PHE A 53 -0.10 -18.37 4.68
CA PHE A 53 0.68 -17.15 4.81
C PHE A 53 0.05 -16.04 3.99
N MET A 54 0.35 -14.78 4.31
CA MET A 54 -0.02 -13.62 3.50
C MET A 54 1.16 -12.64 3.45
N SER A 55 1.28 -11.89 2.36
CA SER A 55 2.30 -10.86 2.18
C SER A 55 1.71 -9.54 1.70
N THR A 56 2.41 -8.45 2.00
CA THR A 56 2.14 -7.13 1.39
C THR A 56 2.87 -7.00 0.05
N ASN A 57 2.33 -6.17 -0.85
CA ASN A 57 3.05 -5.74 -2.04
C ASN A 57 4.05 -4.62 -1.72
N ASP A 58 4.83 -4.21 -2.72
CA ASP A 58 5.86 -3.16 -2.60
C ASP A 58 5.33 -1.74 -2.91
N GLU A 59 4.02 -1.57 -3.09
CA GLU A 59 3.44 -0.25 -3.37
C GLU A 59 3.47 0.63 -2.10
N PRO A 60 3.63 1.97 -2.25
CA PRO A 60 3.70 2.87 -1.10
C PRO A 60 2.49 2.82 -0.16
N GLY A 61 2.75 3.05 1.13
CA GLY A 61 1.72 3.07 2.17
C GLY A 61 1.18 1.67 2.44
N LEU A 62 -0.15 1.53 2.49
CA LEU A 62 -0.78 0.21 2.68
C LEU A 62 -0.78 -0.64 1.40
N GLY A 63 -0.43 -0.07 0.24
CA GLY A 63 -0.42 -0.77 -1.04
C GLY A 63 -1.81 -1.21 -1.53
N VAL A 64 -2.87 -0.56 -1.06
CA VAL A 64 -4.26 -0.86 -1.45
C VAL A 64 -4.94 0.31 -2.14
N GLN A 65 -5.79 0.02 -3.12
CA GLN A 65 -6.65 1.00 -3.78
C GLN A 65 -8.12 0.75 -3.42
N PRO A 66 -8.80 1.65 -2.70
CA PRO A 66 -10.20 1.49 -2.34
C PRO A 66 -11.12 1.35 -3.57
N ARG A 67 -12.03 0.38 -3.53
CA ARG A 67 -13.07 0.17 -4.56
C ARG A 67 -14.27 1.06 -4.28
N LEU A 68 -14.25 2.28 -4.84
CA LEU A 68 -15.28 3.30 -4.58
C LEU A 68 -16.68 2.89 -5.07
N ASP A 69 -16.76 2.02 -6.08
CA ASP A 69 -18.00 1.39 -6.54
C ASP A 69 -18.65 0.51 -5.45
N VAL A 70 -17.82 -0.16 -4.65
CA VAL A 70 -18.26 -1.04 -3.54
C VAL A 70 -18.54 -0.23 -2.27
N LEU A 71 -17.67 0.72 -1.94
CA LEU A 71 -17.83 1.58 -0.76
C LEU A 71 -19.05 2.50 -0.86
N GLY A 72 -19.48 2.81 -2.08
CA GLY A 72 -20.68 3.59 -2.34
C GLY A 72 -20.50 5.08 -2.04
N LYS A 73 -21.62 5.76 -1.79
CA LYS A 73 -21.64 7.21 -1.59
C LYS A 73 -21.03 7.58 -0.24
N VAL A 74 -20.16 8.58 -0.24
CA VAL A 74 -19.64 9.23 0.97
C VAL A 74 -20.80 9.69 1.85
N VAL A 75 -20.79 9.24 3.11
CA VAL A 75 -21.82 9.57 4.10
C VAL A 75 -21.50 10.82 4.91
N TRP A 76 -20.21 11.18 5.00
CA TRP A 76 -19.72 12.35 5.72
C TRP A 76 -18.38 12.81 5.15
N GLU A 77 -18.20 14.11 5.02
CA GLU A 77 -16.94 14.73 4.61
C GLU A 77 -16.62 15.89 5.56
N VAL A 78 -15.38 15.95 6.01
CA VAL A 78 -14.85 17.09 6.76
C VAL A 78 -13.53 17.52 6.12
N SER A 79 -13.44 18.80 5.78
CA SER A 79 -12.22 19.42 5.31
C SER A 79 -11.80 20.52 6.27
N ARG A 80 -10.49 20.65 6.52
CA ARG A 80 -9.96 21.79 7.28
C ARG A 80 -10.19 23.05 6.45
N HIS A 81 -10.75 24.08 7.06
CA HIS A 81 -10.77 25.41 6.46
C HIS A 81 -9.32 25.94 6.40
N GLY A 82 -8.78 26.09 5.18
CA GLY A 82 -7.46 26.70 4.95
C GLY A 82 -6.34 25.78 4.44
N HIS A 83 -6.58 25.09 3.33
CA HIS A 83 -5.64 24.97 2.19
C HIS A 83 -6.36 24.18 1.10
N ARG A 84 -6.80 24.85 0.04
CA ARG A 84 -7.34 24.18 -1.14
C ARG A 84 -6.19 23.41 -1.78
N VAL A 85 -6.17 22.09 -1.64
CA VAL A 85 -5.38 21.24 -2.53
C VAL A 85 -6.13 21.25 -3.84
N GLU A 86 -5.63 21.98 -4.83
CA GLU A 86 -6.19 21.95 -6.18
C GLU A 86 -6.22 20.49 -6.66
N PRO A 87 -7.33 20.02 -7.27
CA PRO A 87 -7.37 18.69 -7.84
C PRO A 87 -6.22 18.56 -8.85
N ALA A 88 -5.50 17.43 -8.79
CA ALA A 88 -4.42 17.15 -9.73
C ALA A 88 -4.92 17.41 -11.17
N PRO A 89 -4.19 18.19 -11.98
CA PRO A 89 -4.68 18.57 -13.30
C PRO A 89 -4.95 17.32 -14.11
N SER A 90 -6.18 17.20 -14.64
CA SER A 90 -6.51 16.17 -15.60
C SER A 90 -5.53 16.28 -16.77
N HIS A 91 -4.91 15.15 -17.11
CA HIS A 91 -3.86 15.03 -18.12
C HIS A 91 -4.15 15.89 -19.36
N ARG A 92 -3.53 17.08 -19.42
CA ARG A 92 -3.37 17.80 -20.69
C ARG A 92 -2.19 17.14 -21.40
N SER A 93 -2.49 16.63 -22.59
CA SER A 93 -1.57 16.06 -23.58
C SER A 93 -0.18 16.70 -23.51
N ALA A 94 0.83 15.88 -23.20
CA ALA A 94 2.23 16.24 -23.29
C ALA A 94 2.57 16.55 -24.76
N ARG A 95 2.55 17.82 -25.13
CA ARG A 95 3.25 18.36 -26.29
C ARG A 95 4.29 19.35 -25.79
N GLN A 96 5.57 18.95 -25.97
CA GLN A 96 6.79 19.78 -25.98
C GLN A 96 7.08 20.50 -24.64
N THR A 97 8.18 20.21 -23.95
CA THR A 97 9.55 20.48 -24.42
C THR A 97 10.58 19.54 -23.77
N ASN A 98 11.20 18.68 -24.59
CA ASN A 98 12.54 18.13 -24.30
C ASN A 98 13.57 19.23 -24.57
N ALA A 99 14.14 19.81 -23.53
CA ALA A 99 15.48 20.42 -23.53
C ALA A 99 15.81 20.82 -22.09
N HIS A 100 17.01 20.47 -21.61
CA HIS A 100 17.57 20.78 -20.28
C HIS A 100 17.22 19.85 -19.11
N CYS A 101 17.61 18.57 -19.17
CA CYS A 101 18.15 17.90 -17.98
C CYS A 101 18.91 16.61 -18.36
N GLU A 102 19.91 16.71 -19.23
CA GLU A 102 20.87 15.63 -19.47
C GLU A 102 22.28 16.22 -19.48
N SER A 103 22.81 16.49 -18.29
CA SER A 103 24.25 16.47 -18.03
C SER A 103 24.43 16.59 -16.53
N GLU A 104 24.70 15.46 -15.89
CA GLU A 104 25.36 15.27 -14.59
C GLU A 104 24.65 14.17 -13.81
N LEU A 105 25.14 12.94 -14.02
CA LEU A 105 25.28 11.86 -13.02
C LEU A 105 25.80 10.62 -13.76
N THR A 106 27.00 10.75 -14.33
CA THR A 106 27.89 9.62 -14.62
C THR A 106 29.11 9.78 -13.72
N SER A 107 29.59 8.66 -13.16
CA SER A 107 30.57 8.53 -12.05
C SER A 107 29.87 8.62 -10.69
N VAL A 108 29.66 7.53 -9.95
CA VAL A 108 30.67 6.57 -9.48
C VAL A 108 30.06 5.18 -9.38
N ALA A 109 30.68 4.22 -10.07
CA ALA A 109 30.45 2.79 -9.90
C ALA A 109 31.25 2.24 -8.71
N ASP A 110 30.86 1.03 -8.32
CA ASP A 110 31.58 0.05 -7.50
C ASP A 110 31.45 0.12 -5.97
N GLY A 111 30.75 -0.88 -5.43
CA GLY A 111 31.17 -1.46 -4.16
C GLY A 111 30.07 -2.00 -3.25
N ASN A 112 29.74 -3.27 -3.47
CA ASN A 112 29.69 -4.28 -2.40
C ASN A 112 28.35 -4.59 -1.70
N ARG A 113 28.10 -5.91 -1.63
CA ARG A 113 27.29 -6.70 -0.67
C ARG A 113 25.78 -6.72 -0.89
N SER A 114 25.09 -7.83 -0.71
CA SER A 114 25.40 -9.26 -0.58
C SER A 114 24.02 -9.90 -0.44
N HIS A 115 23.82 -11.05 -1.06
CA HIS A 115 22.65 -11.89 -0.83
C HIS A 115 22.36 -12.07 0.66
N ALA A 116 21.11 -11.83 1.07
CA ALA A 116 20.54 -12.39 2.28
C ALA A 116 19.17 -12.95 1.90
N ASN A 117 19.11 -14.28 1.80
CA ASN A 117 17.86 -15.03 1.82
C ASN A 117 17.28 -14.93 3.22
N TYR A 118 16.01 -14.51 3.33
CA TYR A 118 15.06 -14.97 4.34
C TYR A 118 13.66 -14.89 3.71
#